data_AF-A0A5C4TFE1-F1
#
_entry.id   AF-A0A5C4TFE1-F1
#
_cell.length_a   1.000
_cell.length_b   1.000
_cell.length_c   1.000
_cell.angle_alpha   90.00
_cell.angle_beta   90.00
_cell.angle_gamma   90.00
#
_symmetry.space_group_name_H-M   'P 1'
#
loop_
_entity.id
_entity.type
_entity.pdbx_description
1 polymer ?
#
loop_
_entity_poly.entity_id
_entity_poly.type
_entity_poly.pdbx_seq_one_letter_code
_entity_poly.pdbx_strand_id
1 'polypeptide(L)'
;MDRLERRGFADNTIVVFCSDHGEMLGDHGLFLKTVFYEGALRVPLIVADPGGNRRGQVSDALVELADLHPTLLDWAGRNTAVRQWTASRCCRCWPAIRTSTSVIR
;
A
#
# COMPACT_ATOMS: atom_id res chain seq x y z
N MET A 1 9.80 -10.20 10.43
CA MET A 1 10.21 -8.96 11.12
C MET A 1 11.51 -9.14 11.89
N ASP A 2 11.78 -10.33 12.41
CA ASP A 2 12.90 -10.69 13.29
C ASP A 2 14.28 -10.22 12.82
N ARG A 3 14.55 -10.21 11.50
CA ARG A 3 15.86 -9.78 10.99
C ARG A 3 16.06 -8.27 11.07
N LEU A 4 14.99 -7.48 10.90
CA LEU A 4 15.01 -6.03 11.09
C LEU A 4 15.25 -5.69 12.57
N GLU A 5 14.55 -6.39 13.46
CA GLU A 5 14.66 -6.24 14.92
C GLU A 5 16.08 -6.58 15.41
N ARG A 6 16.61 -7.76 15.02
CA ARG A 6 17.97 -8.17 15.39
C ARG A 6 19.07 -7.23 14.90
N ARG A 7 18.80 -6.44 13.85
CA ARG A 7 19.75 -5.45 13.30
C ARG A 7 19.53 -4.04 13.87
N GLY A 8 18.54 -3.83 14.73
CA GLY A 8 18.20 -2.52 15.28
C GLY A 8 17.63 -1.54 14.26
N PHE A 9 17.11 -2.03 13.12
CA PHE A 9 16.53 -1.17 12.07
C PHE A 9 15.01 -1.02 12.18
N ALA A 10 14.35 -1.80 13.05
CA ALA A 10 12.90 -1.78 13.20
C ALA A 10 12.34 -0.38 13.55
N ASP A 11 13.06 0.39 14.36
CA ASP A 11 12.59 1.70 14.85
C ASP A 11 12.72 2.84 13.83
N ASN A 12 13.33 2.59 12.67
CA ASN A 12 13.52 3.59 11.60
C ASN A 12 13.24 3.00 10.21
N THR A 13 12.42 1.96 10.11
CA THR A 13 12.05 1.36 8.83
C THR A 13 10.53 1.29 8.70
N ILE A 14 10.02 1.83 7.60
CA ILE A 14 8.64 1.59 7.17
C ILE A 14 8.63 0.30 6.36
N VAL A 15 7.72 -0.61 6.69
CA VAL A 15 7.53 -1.86 5.94
C VAL A 15 6.19 -1.81 5.22
N VAL A 16 6.23 -1.96 3.89
CA VAL A 16 5.03 -2.08 3.06
C VAL A 16 4.95 -3.51 2.54
N PHE A 17 3.80 -4.15 2.74
CA PHE A 17 3.48 -5.45 2.16
C PHE A 17 2.31 -5.27 1.20
N CYS A 18 2.50 -5.67 -0.05
CA CYS A 18 1.45 -5.66 -1.07
C CYS A 18 1.65 -6.76 -2.10
N SER A 19 0.69 -6.88 -3.01
CA SER A 19 0.79 -7.70 -4.22
C SER A 19 0.56 -6.82 -5.45
N ASP A 20 1.04 -7.23 -6.62
CA ASP A 20 0.83 -6.54 -7.90
C ASP A 20 -0.53 -6.87 -8.54
N HIS A 21 -1.08 -8.04 -8.24
CA HIS A 21 -2.42 -8.48 -8.65
C HIS A 21 -2.90 -9.68 -7.82
N GLY A 22 -4.19 -10.01 -7.91
CA GLY A 22 -4.76 -11.23 -7.37
C GLY A 22 -4.77 -12.40 -8.39
N GLU A 23 -5.50 -13.46 -8.07
CA GLU A 23 -5.61 -14.67 -8.89
C GLU A 23 -7.02 -15.24 -8.73
N MET A 24 -7.65 -15.62 -9.84
CA MET A 24 -9.05 -16.08 -9.81
C MET A 24 -9.19 -17.48 -9.22
N LEU A 25 -8.19 -18.37 -9.34
CA LEU A 25 -8.22 -19.73 -8.75
C LEU A 25 -9.52 -20.54 -9.00
N GLY A 26 -10.23 -20.29 -10.09
CA GLY A 26 -11.51 -20.94 -10.41
C GLY A 26 -12.76 -20.09 -10.09
N ASP A 27 -12.60 -18.92 -9.48
CA ASP A 27 -13.67 -17.95 -9.27
C ASP A 27 -14.31 -17.57 -10.61
N HIS A 28 -15.64 -17.55 -10.65
CA HIS A 28 -16.42 -17.35 -11.89
C HIS A 28 -16.07 -18.34 -13.02
N GLY A 29 -15.48 -19.50 -12.71
CA GLY A 29 -14.99 -20.47 -13.70
C GLY A 29 -13.73 -20.00 -14.45
N LEU A 30 -13.07 -18.96 -13.94
CA LEU A 30 -11.91 -18.32 -14.55
C LEU A 30 -10.64 -18.66 -13.76
N PHE A 31 -9.53 -18.70 -14.48
CA PHE A 31 -8.19 -18.81 -13.92
C PHE A 31 -7.35 -17.65 -14.42
N LEU A 32 -6.22 -17.41 -13.77
CA LEU A 32 -5.31 -16.29 -14.00
C LEU A 32 -5.91 -14.97 -13.55
N LYS A 33 -5.36 -13.87 -14.06
CA LYS A 33 -5.55 -12.50 -13.53
C LYS A 33 -6.03 -11.49 -14.57
N THR A 34 -6.22 -11.91 -15.82
CA THR A 34 -6.47 -11.01 -16.95
C THR A 34 -7.95 -10.63 -17.05
N VAL A 35 -8.54 -10.25 -15.93
CA VAL A 35 -9.95 -9.89 -15.76
C VAL A 35 -10.09 -8.83 -14.68
N PHE A 36 -11.19 -8.08 -14.70
CA PHE A 36 -11.43 -6.97 -13.77
C PHE A 36 -12.29 -7.37 -12.57
N TYR A 37 -12.31 -8.65 -12.22
CA TYR A 37 -12.98 -9.12 -11.01
C TYR A 37 -12.15 -8.82 -9.76
N GLU A 38 -12.83 -8.74 -8.63
CA GLU A 38 -12.23 -8.42 -7.34
C GLU A 38 -11.09 -9.39 -7.00
N GLY A 39 -11.27 -10.69 -7.23
CA GLY A 39 -10.23 -11.69 -7.00
C GLY A 39 -8.95 -11.49 -7.81
N ALA A 40 -8.99 -10.78 -8.94
CA ALA A 40 -7.83 -10.45 -9.77
C ALA A 40 -7.24 -9.05 -9.49
N LEU A 41 -8.05 -8.09 -9.02
CA LEU A 41 -7.64 -6.69 -8.86
C LEU A 41 -7.40 -6.26 -7.41
N ARG A 42 -8.18 -6.79 -6.46
CA ARG A 42 -8.15 -6.37 -5.06
C ARG A 42 -7.01 -7.09 -4.35
N VAL A 43 -5.93 -6.35 -4.11
CA VAL A 43 -4.69 -6.86 -3.51
C VAL A 43 -4.54 -6.35 -2.08
N PRO A 44 -3.89 -7.11 -1.18
CA PRO A 44 -3.56 -6.60 0.13
C PRO A 44 -2.62 -5.40 0.00
N LEU A 45 -2.87 -4.38 0.80
CA LEU A 45 -1.90 -3.32 1.08
C LEU A 45 -1.84 -3.12 2.59
N ILE A 46 -0.69 -3.41 3.19
CA ILE A 46 -0.44 -3.29 4.64
C ILE A 46 0.82 -2.47 4.86
N VAL A 47 0.75 -1.48 5.75
CA VAL A 47 1.86 -0.58 6.07
C VAL A 47 2.17 -0.60 7.56
N ALA A 48 3.39 -0.99 7.94
CA ALA A 48 3.87 -0.88 9.32
C ALA A 48 4.76 0.36 9.46
N ASP A 49 4.36 1.29 10.34
CA ASP A 49 5.14 2.48 10.69
C ASP A 49 6.12 2.22 11.85
N PRO A 50 7.32 2.83 11.81
CA PRO A 50 8.23 2.81 12.96
C PRO A 50 7.57 3.50 14.16
N GLY A 51 7.53 2.81 15.29
CA GLY A 51 6.86 3.27 16.52
C GLY A 51 5.42 2.77 16.68
N GLY A 52 4.81 2.15 15.65
CA GLY A 52 3.54 1.44 15.78
C GLY A 52 2.34 2.31 16.17
N ASN A 53 2.40 3.62 15.91
CA ASN A 53 1.37 4.57 16.32
C ASN A 53 0.01 4.29 15.68
N ARG A 54 0.00 3.52 14.58
CA ARG A 54 -1.21 3.19 13.81
C ARG A 54 -1.53 1.70 13.80
N ARG A 55 -0.91 0.92 14.68
CA ARG A 55 -1.11 -0.53 14.76
C ARG A 55 -2.60 -0.89 14.93
N GLY A 56 -3.09 -1.81 14.10
CA GLY A 56 -4.45 -2.36 14.19
C GLY A 56 -5.54 -1.48 13.58
N GLN A 57 -5.20 -0.36 12.96
CA GLN A 57 -6.18 0.45 12.23
C GLN A 57 -6.55 -0.22 10.88
N VAL A 58 -7.66 0.20 10.29
CA VAL A 58 -8.20 -0.29 9.01
C VAL A 58 -8.84 0.90 8.28
N SER A 59 -8.66 1.00 6.95
CA SER A 59 -9.35 1.98 6.11
C SER A 59 -10.05 1.28 4.96
N ASP A 60 -11.26 1.74 4.67
CA ASP A 60 -12.06 1.35 3.52
C ASP A 60 -11.94 2.39 2.37
N ALA A 61 -10.98 3.31 2.46
CA ALA A 61 -10.71 4.25 1.37
C ALA A 61 -10.20 3.51 0.13
N LEU A 62 -10.73 3.88 -1.03
CA LEU A 62 -10.20 3.41 -2.30
C LEU A 62 -8.79 3.96 -2.52
N VAL A 63 -7.85 3.07 -2.80
CA VAL A 63 -6.47 3.39 -3.15
C VAL A 63 -6.01 2.52 -4.32
N GLU A 64 -4.90 2.91 -4.91
CA GLU A 64 -4.26 2.18 -6.00
C GLU A 64 -2.79 1.90 -5.67
N LEU A 65 -2.14 0.97 -6.38
CA LEU A 65 -0.70 0.73 -6.19
C LEU A 65 0.16 1.91 -6.67
N ALA A 66 -0.32 2.70 -7.65
CA ALA A 66 0.38 3.88 -8.16
C ALA A 66 0.60 4.97 -7.08
N ASP A 67 -0.25 4.92 -6.06
CA ASP A 67 -0.31 5.82 -4.92
C ASP A 67 0.86 5.59 -3.93
N LEU A 68 1.50 4.42 -3.99
CA LEU A 68 2.67 4.08 -3.19
C LEU A 68 3.88 4.96 -3.49
N HIS A 69 4.14 5.24 -4.76
CA HIS A 69 5.32 6.01 -5.17
C HIS A 69 5.39 7.40 -4.51
N PRO A 70 4.38 8.29 -4.68
CA PRO A 70 4.41 9.60 -4.03
C PRO A 70 4.39 9.51 -2.51
N THR A 71 3.74 8.48 -1.94
CA THR A 71 3.66 8.28 -0.49
C THR A 71 5.02 7.92 0.12
N LEU A 72 5.77 7.01 -0.52
CA LEU A 72 7.10 6.61 -0.08
C LEU A 72 8.10 7.77 -0.15
N LEU A 73 8.02 8.60 -1.20
CA LEU A 73 8.87 9.78 -1.32
C LEU A 73 8.62 10.79 -0.19
N ASP A 74 7.35 11.03 0.13
CA ASP A 74 6.97 11.95 1.19
C ASP A 74 7.41 11.44 2.58
N TRP A 75 7.28 10.14 2.86
CA TRP A 75 7.85 9.53 4.08
C TRP A 75 9.37 9.59 4.16
N ALA A 76 10.06 9.55 3.01
CA ALA A 76 11.51 9.74 2.95
C ALA A 76 11.92 11.23 3.07
N GLY A 77 10.98 12.15 3.33
CA GLY A 77 11.22 13.59 3.43
C GLY A 77 11.61 14.23 2.10
N ARG A 78 11.29 13.59 0.97
CA ARG A 78 11.60 14.09 -0.37
C ARG A 78 10.40 14.85 -0.92
N ASN A 79 10.61 16.13 -1.27
CA ASN A 79 9.57 16.94 -1.90
C ASN A 79 9.28 16.41 -3.32
N THR A 80 8.07 15.89 -3.52
CA THR A 80 7.59 15.44 -4.83
C THR A 80 7.19 16.64 -5.68
N ALA A 81 8.15 17.26 -6.38
CA ALA A 81 7.84 18.13 -7.52
C ALA A 81 7.44 17.32 -8.77
N VAL A 82 6.75 16.17 -8.60
CA VAL A 82 6.29 15.32 -9.70
C VAL A 82 4.95 15.86 -10.18
N ARG A 83 5.03 16.97 -10.93
CA ARG A 83 3.84 17.67 -11.48
C ARG A 83 3.48 17.22 -12.90
N GLN A 84 4.20 16.25 -13.48
CA GLN A 84 4.24 16.07 -14.94
C GLN A 84 3.80 14.69 -15.46
N TRP A 85 3.53 13.69 -14.59
CA TRP A 85 3.10 12.36 -15.07
C TRP A 85 1.96 11.71 -14.26
N THR A 86 1.80 12.05 -12.98
CA THR A 86 0.74 11.51 -12.10
C THR A 86 -0.50 12.43 -11.99
N ALA A 87 -0.57 13.50 -12.79
CA ALA A 87 -1.65 14.49 -12.73
C ALA A 87 -3.02 13.99 -13.25
N SER A 88 -3.14 12.73 -13.66
CA SER A 88 -4.44 12.08 -13.85
C SER A 88 -4.88 11.44 -12.54
N ARG A 89 -5.49 12.26 -11.67
CA ARG A 89 -6.38 11.86 -10.56
C ARG A 89 -5.87 10.86 -9.50
N CYS A 90 -4.58 10.53 -9.43
CA CYS A 90 -4.09 9.66 -8.36
C CYS A 90 -4.07 10.45 -7.04
N CYS A 91 -5.16 10.33 -6.29
CA CYS A 91 -5.38 10.95 -5.00
C CYS A 91 -4.38 10.36 -4.03
N ARG A 92 -3.24 11.03 -3.85
CA ARG A 92 -2.27 10.84 -2.76
C ARG A 92 -2.91 10.00 -1.65
N CYS A 93 -2.50 8.75 -1.45
CA CYS A 93 -3.06 7.98 -0.32
C CYS A 93 -2.67 8.55 1.06
N TRP A 94 -1.97 9.69 1.07
CA TRP A 94 -1.61 10.51 2.23
C TRP A 94 -2.76 10.78 3.22
N PRO A 95 -3.99 11.20 2.85
CA PRO A 95 -5.08 11.36 3.82
C PRO A 95 -5.55 10.03 4.40
N ALA A 96 -5.67 8.98 3.57
CA ALA A 96 -6.14 7.66 3.99
C ALA A 96 -5.13 6.94 4.90
N ILE A 97 -3.83 7.08 4.62
CA ILE A 97 -2.76 6.45 5.40
C ILE A 97 -2.35 7.30 6.61
N ARG A 98 -2.61 8.62 6.63
CA ARG A 98 -2.41 9.49 7.80
C ARG A 98 -3.42 9.22 8.92
N THR A 99 -4.62 8.74 8.59
CA THR A 99 -5.66 8.38 9.55
C THR A 99 -5.71 6.91 9.91
N SER A 100 -5.02 6.03 9.18
CA SER A 100 -4.90 4.62 9.53
C SER A 100 -3.84 3.86 8.75
N THR A 101 -2.99 3.08 9.45
CA THR A 101 -2.49 1.84 8.85
C THR A 101 -3.73 1.10 8.45
N SER A 102 -3.83 0.75 7.19
CA SER A 102 -5.05 0.17 6.69
C SER A 102 -4.64 -1.20 6.23
N VAL A 103 -5.18 -2.26 6.82
CA VAL A 103 -5.52 -3.41 5.98
C VAL A 103 -6.53 -2.83 5.01
N ILE A 104 -6.06 -2.33 3.86
CA ILE A 104 -7.01 -1.97 2.81
C ILE A 104 -7.44 -3.31 2.30
N ARG A 105 -8.65 -3.65 2.74
CA ARG A 105 -9.28 -4.89 2.39
C ARG A 105 -9.42 -4.89 0.90
#